data_AF-A0A564Z1Z6-F1
#
_entry.id   AF-A0A564Z1Z6-F1
#
_cell.length_a   1.000
_cell.length_b   1.000
_cell.length_c   1.000
_cell.angle_alpha   90.00
_cell.angle_beta   90.00
_cell.angle_gamma   90.00
#
_symmetry.space_group_name_H-M   'P 1'
#
loop_
_entity.id
_entity.type
_entity.pdbx_description
1 polymer ?
#
loop_
_entity_poly.entity_id
_entity_poly.type
_entity_poly.pdbx_seq_one_letter_code
_entity_poly.pdbx_strand_id
1 'polypeptide(L)'
;MEAEIDRIIEAIRDSSNDLIYFISMQYDGEHFTVHFEPGYCLDIKLSKNPDEPTRTSLSIRGITVVITGNSASCLKSIIHQFMLVTYAFSAEMSLYFPRAFYDLDPTFYNLLEMCENSPLMQSILWDYYEL
;
A
#
# COMPACT_ATOMS: atom_id res chain seq x y z
N MET A 1 7.22 15.01 -9.50
CA MET A 1 6.38 14.73 -8.32
C MET A 1 4.90 14.73 -8.65
N GLU A 2 4.25 15.86 -8.91
CA GLU A 2 2.80 15.88 -9.25
C GLU A 2 2.45 15.00 -10.47
N ALA A 3 3.15 15.19 -11.60
CA ALA A 3 2.99 14.34 -12.78
C ALA A 3 3.37 12.85 -12.56
N GLU A 4 4.17 12.53 -11.54
CA GLU A 4 4.51 11.14 -11.21
C GLU A 4 3.43 10.51 -10.32
N ILE A 5 2.84 11.31 -9.42
CA ILE A 5 1.67 10.91 -8.61
C ILE A 5 0.47 10.69 -9.52
N ASP A 6 0.24 11.55 -10.51
CA ASP A 6 -0.82 11.36 -11.50
C ASP A 6 -0.62 10.05 -12.27
N ARG A 7 0.61 9.73 -12.68
CA ARG A 7 0.93 8.44 -13.32
C ARG A 7 0.72 7.24 -12.39
N ILE A 8 1.00 7.38 -11.09
CA ILE A 8 0.69 6.35 -10.10
C ILE A 8 -0.83 6.18 -9.97
N ILE A 9 -1.57 7.28 -9.86
CA ILE A 9 -3.04 7.27 -9.79
C ILE A 9 -3.63 6.61 -11.04
N GLU A 10 -3.14 6.95 -12.23
CA GLU A 10 -3.55 6.34 -13.49
C GLU A 10 -3.20 4.85 -13.53
N ALA A 11 -1.97 4.47 -13.19
CA ALA A 11 -1.60 3.05 -13.13
C ALA A 11 -2.50 2.27 -12.16
N ILE A 12 -2.81 2.82 -10.99
CA ILE A 12 -3.72 2.21 -10.02
C ILE A 12 -5.17 2.17 -10.54
N ARG A 13 -5.63 3.21 -11.24
CA ARG A 13 -6.96 3.22 -11.87
C ARG A 13 -7.07 2.24 -13.02
N ASP A 14 -6.05 2.09 -13.85
CA ASP A 14 -6.05 1.10 -14.93
C ASP A 14 -6.01 -0.33 -14.35
N SER A 15 -5.37 -0.49 -13.19
CA SER A 15 -5.43 -1.70 -12.36
C SER A 15 -6.80 -1.92 -11.71
N SER A 16 -7.63 -0.88 -11.62
CA SER A 16 -8.84 -0.87 -10.78
C SER A 16 -10.04 -1.61 -11.37
N ASN A 17 -9.96 -2.09 -12.62
CA ASN A 17 -10.93 -3.06 -13.13
C ASN A 17 -10.89 -4.39 -12.36
N ASP A 18 -9.77 -4.70 -11.68
CA ASP A 18 -9.62 -5.89 -10.83
C ASP A 18 -9.72 -5.57 -9.31
N LEU A 19 -9.91 -4.30 -8.94
CA LEU A 19 -9.91 -3.85 -7.54
C LEU A 19 -11.23 -3.15 -7.19
N ILE A 20 -12.24 -3.96 -6.92
CA ILE A 20 -13.63 -3.56 -6.61
C ILE A 20 -13.74 -2.77 -5.27
N TYR A 21 -12.64 -2.54 -4.56
CA TYR A 21 -12.61 -2.07 -3.17
C TYR A 21 -12.13 -0.62 -2.99
N PHE A 22 -11.77 0.09 -4.06
CA PHE A 22 -11.36 1.50 -3.99
C PHE A 22 -12.55 2.45 -4.02
N ILE A 23 -12.66 3.31 -3.01
CA ILE A 23 -13.70 4.34 -2.94
C ILE A 23 -13.22 5.62 -3.64
N SER A 24 -12.01 6.07 -3.29
CA SER A 24 -11.45 7.32 -3.81
C SER A 24 -9.94 7.39 -3.61
N MET A 25 -9.30 8.17 -4.47
CA MET A 25 -7.90 8.59 -4.37
C MET A 25 -7.83 10.10 -4.57
N GLN A 26 -7.12 10.79 -3.69
CA GLN A 26 -6.99 12.25 -3.70
C GLN A 26 -5.55 12.67 -3.45
N TYR A 27 -5.14 13.75 -4.11
CA TYR A 27 -3.86 14.43 -3.89
C TYR A 27 -4.13 15.93 -3.72
N ASP A 28 -3.61 16.52 -2.64
CA ASP A 28 -3.85 17.94 -2.30
C ASP A 28 -2.61 18.84 -2.37
N GLY A 29 -1.47 18.30 -2.82
CA GLY A 29 -0.18 19.00 -2.85
C GLY A 29 0.78 18.60 -1.73
N GLU A 30 0.28 18.11 -0.60
CA GLU A 30 1.10 17.67 0.55
C GLU A 30 0.78 16.23 0.98
N HIS A 31 -0.45 15.78 0.76
CA HIS A 31 -0.98 14.49 1.13
C HIS A 31 -1.51 13.73 -0.08
N PHE A 32 -1.21 12.44 -0.12
CA PHE A 32 -1.84 11.49 -1.03
C PHE A 32 -2.69 10.52 -0.21
N THR A 33 -4.01 10.60 -0.39
CA THR A 33 -4.99 9.85 0.41
C THR A 33 -5.74 8.84 -0.44
N VAL A 34 -5.89 7.61 0.07
CA VAL A 34 -6.63 6.53 -0.57
C VAL A 34 -7.61 5.90 0.41
N HIS A 35 -8.87 5.79 0.00
CA HIS A 35 -9.94 5.16 0.79
C HIS A 35 -10.33 3.81 0.20
N PHE A 36 -10.40 2.78 1.06
CA PHE A 36 -10.83 1.43 0.72
C PHE A 36 -12.08 1.03 1.53
N GLU A 37 -12.97 0.25 0.93
CA GLU A 37 -14.09 -0.37 1.63
C GLU A 37 -13.70 -1.70 2.28
N PRO A 38 -14.16 -2.02 3.52
CA PRO A 38 -14.83 -1.13 4.45
C PRO A 38 -13.86 -0.50 5.47
N GLY A 39 -13.69 0.83 5.37
CA GLY A 39 -13.12 1.65 6.44
C GLY A 39 -11.59 1.68 6.56
N TYR A 40 -10.86 1.43 5.47
CA TYR A 40 -9.41 1.64 5.42
C TYR A 40 -9.13 3.00 4.79
N CYS A 41 -8.22 3.75 5.39
CA CYS A 41 -7.74 5.01 4.86
C CYS A 41 -6.22 5.00 4.91
N LEU A 42 -5.60 5.16 3.76
CA LEU A 42 -4.18 5.38 3.63
C LEU A 42 -3.94 6.86 3.42
N ASP A 43 -3.20 7.50 4.30
CA ASP A 43 -2.78 8.89 4.16
C ASP A 43 -1.25 8.97 4.10
N ILE A 44 -0.71 9.34 2.95
CA ILE A 44 0.72 9.46 2.72
C ILE A 44 1.10 10.93 2.72
N LYS A 45 1.83 11.36 3.73
CA LYS A 45 2.42 12.70 3.77
C LYS A 45 3.71 12.72 2.96
N LEU A 46 3.71 13.51 1.90
CA LEU A 46 4.86 13.68 1.03
C LEU A 46 5.94 14.51 1.70
N SER A 47 7.21 14.12 1.49
CA SER A 47 8.32 15.00 1.85
C SER A 47 8.50 16.08 0.79
N LYS A 48 8.82 17.30 1.25
CA LYS A 48 9.26 18.38 0.36
C LYS A 48 10.66 18.10 -0.21
N ASN A 49 11.40 17.18 0.41
CA ASN A 49 12.69 16.71 -0.05
C ASN A 49 12.52 15.34 -0.76
N PRO A 50 12.79 15.23 -2.06
CA PRO A 50 12.57 13.99 -2.83
C PRO A 50 13.47 12.83 -2.40
N ASP A 51 14.60 13.12 -1.74
CA ASP A 51 15.56 12.13 -1.23
C ASP A 51 15.21 11.62 0.18
N GLU A 52 14.19 12.21 0.82
CA GLU A 52 13.69 11.75 2.11
C GLU A 52 12.51 10.79 1.95
N PRO A 53 12.43 9.76 2.80
CA PRO A 53 11.29 8.85 2.79
C PRO A 53 10.00 9.55 3.22
N THR A 54 8.88 9.10 2.67
CA THR A 54 7.55 9.60 3.05
C THR A 54 7.06 8.95 4.34
N ARG A 55 6.33 9.73 5.13
CA ARG A 55 5.58 9.20 6.28
C ARG A 55 4.19 8.81 5.82
N THR A 56 3.79 7.61 6.18
CA THR A 56 2.47 7.09 5.88
C THR A 56 1.71 6.81 7.16
N SER A 57 0.48 7.27 7.21
CA SER A 57 -0.49 6.96 8.24
C SER A 57 -1.53 6.04 7.64
N LEU A 58 -1.66 4.83 8.16
CA LEU A 58 -2.70 3.89 7.79
C LEU A 58 -3.74 3.88 8.91
N SER A 59 -4.97 4.25 8.60
CA SER A 59 -6.11 4.11 9.51
C SER A 59 -6.95 2.90 9.10
N ILE A 60 -7.11 1.94 10.02
CA ILE A 60 -7.93 0.74 9.86
C ILE A 60 -9.03 0.79 10.90
N ARG A 61 -10.29 0.97 10.48
CA ARG A 61 -11.45 0.97 11.39
C ARG A 61 -11.28 1.88 12.61
N GLY A 62 -10.64 3.04 12.40
CA GLY A 62 -10.37 4.05 13.44
C GLY A 62 -9.07 3.86 14.24
N ILE A 63 -8.30 2.81 13.98
CA ILE A 63 -6.95 2.61 14.55
C ILE A 63 -5.92 3.12 13.55
N THR A 64 -5.10 4.09 13.97
CA THR A 64 -4.06 4.67 13.09
C THR A 64 -2.68 4.12 13.44
N VAL A 65 -2.00 3.55 12.44
CA VAL A 65 -0.61 3.10 12.49
C VAL A 65 0.23 4.02 11.60
N VAL A 66 1.38 4.45 12.10
CA VAL A 66 2.32 5.26 11.30
C VAL A 66 3.44 4.35 10.80
N ILE A 67 3.53 4.22 9.48
CA ILE A 67 4.59 3.51 8.77
C ILE A 67 5.55 4.57 8.23
N THR A 68 6.81 4.51 8.66
CA THR A 68 7.87 5.34 8.07
C THR A 68 8.61 4.46 7.08
N GLY A 69 8.54 4.78 5.78
CA GLY A 69 9.33 4.08 4.77
C GLY A 69 10.82 4.31 5.00
N ASN A 70 11.67 3.36 4.62
CA ASN A 70 13.13 3.57 4.58
C ASN A 70 13.63 3.41 3.14
N SER A 71 12.90 3.99 2.19
CA SER A 71 13.20 3.90 0.76
C SER A 71 14.09 5.05 0.30
N ALA A 72 14.88 4.79 -0.74
CA ALA A 72 15.84 5.75 -1.30
C ALA A 72 15.22 6.97 -2.02
N SER A 73 13.90 6.98 -2.27
CA SER A 73 13.21 8.14 -2.84
C SER A 73 11.75 8.20 -2.41
N CYS A 74 11.19 9.42 -2.41
CA CYS A 74 9.79 9.71 -2.07
C CYS A 74 8.81 8.87 -2.93
N LEU A 75 9.04 8.75 -4.24
CA LEU A 75 8.17 8.00 -5.16
C LEU A 75 8.12 6.49 -4.85
N LYS A 76 9.28 5.87 -4.60
CA LYS A 76 9.33 4.45 -4.22
C LYS A 76 8.65 4.21 -2.88
N SER A 77 8.80 5.15 -1.95
CA SER A 77 8.12 5.10 -0.65
C SER A 77 6.61 5.02 -0.82
N ILE A 78 6.03 5.88 -1.68
CA ILE A 78 4.60 5.90 -1.99
C ILE A 78 4.15 4.55 -2.56
N ILE A 79 4.84 4.05 -3.58
CA ILE A 79 4.50 2.77 -4.24
C ILE A 79 4.56 1.62 -3.24
N HIS A 80 5.64 1.51 -2.45
CA HIS A 80 5.81 0.43 -1.49
C HIS A 80 4.78 0.48 -0.36
N GLN A 81 4.49 1.67 0.17
CA GLN A 81 3.48 1.84 1.21
C GLN A 81 2.08 1.50 0.69
N PHE A 82 1.78 1.89 -0.55
CA PHE A 82 0.52 1.55 -1.20
C PHE A 82 0.37 0.04 -1.43
N MET A 83 1.43 -0.63 -1.93
CA MET A 83 1.47 -2.08 -2.12
C MET A 83 1.31 -2.83 -0.79
N LEU A 84 1.99 -2.39 0.27
CA LEU A 84 1.88 -2.99 1.62
C LEU A 84 0.44 -2.96 2.14
N VAL A 85 -0.24 -1.82 2.05
CA VAL A 85 -1.60 -1.68 2.55
C VAL A 85 -2.60 -2.48 1.72
N THR A 86 -2.46 -2.42 0.39
CA THR A 86 -3.32 -3.21 -0.49
C THR A 86 -3.11 -4.71 -0.27
N TYR A 87 -1.87 -5.15 -0.05
CA TYR A 87 -1.55 -6.53 0.30
C TYR A 87 -2.18 -6.94 1.63
N ALA A 88 -2.03 -6.13 2.69
CA ALA A 88 -2.63 -6.39 4.00
C ALA A 88 -4.17 -6.49 3.93
N PHE A 89 -4.80 -5.59 3.15
CA PHE A 89 -6.23 -5.62 2.90
C PHE A 89 -6.65 -6.88 2.14
N SER A 90 -5.96 -7.22 1.05
CA SER A 90 -6.22 -8.44 0.27
C SER A 90 -6.11 -9.68 1.14
N ALA A 91 -5.08 -9.77 1.99
CA ALA A 91 -4.90 -10.88 2.92
C ALA A 91 -6.04 -10.98 3.95
N GLU A 92 -6.43 -9.86 4.58
CA GLU A 92 -7.54 -9.85 5.55
C GLU A 92 -8.87 -10.27 4.92
N MET A 93 -9.15 -9.81 3.70
CA MET A 93 -10.40 -10.08 3.00
C MET A 93 -10.39 -11.41 2.23
N SER A 94 -9.29 -12.17 2.26
CA SER A 94 -9.10 -13.41 1.47
C SER A 94 -9.27 -13.19 -0.04
N LEU A 95 -8.70 -12.08 -0.54
CA LEU A 95 -8.74 -11.67 -1.94
C LEU A 95 -7.37 -11.85 -2.59
N TYR A 96 -7.35 -11.98 -3.92
CA TYR A 96 -6.10 -11.97 -4.67
C TYR A 96 -5.43 -10.59 -4.59
N PHE A 97 -4.11 -10.58 -4.40
CA PHE A 97 -3.32 -9.38 -4.54
C PHE A 97 -3.20 -9.00 -6.03
N PRO A 98 -3.44 -7.74 -6.43
CA PRO A 98 -3.53 -7.38 -7.84
C PRO A 98 -2.19 -7.46 -8.58
N ARG A 99 -2.18 -8.17 -9.71
CA ARG A 99 -0.97 -8.33 -10.53
C ARG A 99 -0.44 -7.03 -11.11
N ALA A 100 -1.26 -6.01 -11.27
CA ALA A 100 -0.80 -4.75 -11.85
C ALA A 100 0.23 -4.01 -10.97
N PHE A 101 0.33 -4.34 -9.68
CA PHE A 101 1.42 -3.87 -8.83
C PHE A 101 2.79 -4.47 -9.20
N TYR A 102 2.81 -5.61 -9.86
CA TYR A 102 4.05 -6.20 -10.37
C TYR A 102 4.74 -5.25 -11.36
N ASP A 103 3.99 -4.55 -12.20
CA ASP A 103 4.56 -3.63 -13.19
C ASP A 103 5.12 -2.34 -12.55
N LEU A 104 4.68 -1.99 -11.33
CA LEU A 104 5.18 -0.83 -10.60
C LEU A 104 6.51 -1.11 -9.90
N ASP A 105 6.64 -2.27 -9.24
CA ASP A 105 7.91 -2.73 -8.66
C ASP A 105 7.92 -4.27 -8.53
N PRO A 106 8.49 -4.99 -9.51
CA PRO A 106 8.55 -6.45 -9.49
C PRO A 106 9.32 -7.01 -8.28
N THR A 107 10.34 -6.28 -7.82
CA THR A 107 11.19 -6.76 -6.72
C THR A 107 10.41 -6.71 -5.42
N PHE A 108 9.73 -5.59 -5.17
CA PHE A 108 8.93 -5.43 -3.97
C PHE A 108 7.68 -6.32 -3.99
N TYR A 109 7.04 -6.47 -5.15
CA TYR A 109 5.91 -7.39 -5.34
C TYR A 109 6.28 -8.83 -4.94
N ASN A 110 7.38 -9.35 -5.48
CA ASN A 110 7.83 -10.70 -5.16
C ASN A 110 8.21 -10.85 -3.67
N LEU A 111 8.77 -9.80 -3.04
CA LEU A 111 9.03 -9.82 -1.60
C LEU A 111 7.75 -9.98 -0.77
N LEU A 112 6.66 -9.31 -1.16
CA LEU A 112 5.37 -9.44 -0.48
C LEU A 112 4.79 -10.85 -0.62
N GLU A 113 4.80 -11.44 -1.83
CA GLU A 113 4.35 -12.84 -2.03
C GLU A 113 5.23 -13.86 -1.28
N MET A 114 6.55 -13.60 -1.19
CA MET A 114 7.45 -14.44 -0.40
C MET A 114 7.18 -14.36 1.10
N CYS A 115 6.75 -13.21 1.62
CA CYS A 115 6.40 -13.05 3.03
C CYS A 115 5.20 -13.92 3.43
N GLU A 116 4.19 -14.10 2.56
CA GLU A 116 3.05 -15.02 2.80
C GLU A 116 3.50 -16.47 2.98
N ASN A 117 4.51 -16.86 2.22
CA ASN A 117 5.04 -18.21 2.17
C ASN A 117 6.22 -18.42 3.13
N SER A 118 6.55 -17.40 3.94
CA SER A 118 7.61 -17.51 4.94
C SER A 118 7.18 -18.42 6.09
N PRO A 119 8.00 -19.42 6.47
CA PRO A 119 7.71 -20.28 7.63
C PRO A 119 7.45 -19.50 8.92
N LEU A 120 8.13 -18.37 9.09
CA LEU A 120 7.95 -17.49 10.24
C LEU A 120 6.56 -16.83 10.23
N MET A 121 6.09 -16.38 9.06
CA MET A 121 4.80 -15.72 8.95
C MET A 121 3.65 -16.71 9.07
N GLN A 122 3.82 -17.92 8.49
CA GLN A 122 2.88 -19.02 8.69
C GLN A 122 2.77 -19.42 10.16
N SER A 123 3.87 -19.45 10.92
CA SER A 123 3.85 -19.69 12.37
C SER A 123 3.08 -18.60 13.14
N ILE A 124 3.33 -17.33 12.84
CA ILE A 124 2.64 -16.20 13.50
C ILE A 124 1.13 -16.25 13.23
N LEU A 125 0.73 -16.56 11.99
CA LEU A 125 -0.68 -16.71 11.63
C LEU A 125 -1.31 -17.92 12.32
N TRP A 126 -0.60 -19.05 12.42
CA TRP A 126 -1.08 -20.24 13.14
C TRP A 126 -1.37 -19.93 14.60
N ASP A 127 -0.46 -19.23 15.28
CA ASP A 127 -0.62 -18.81 16.68
C ASP A 127 -1.82 -17.85 16.86
N TYR A 128 -2.15 -17.04 15.86
CA TYR A 128 -3.29 -16.10 15.90
C TYR A 128 -4.64 -16.80 15.70
N TYR A 129 -4.71 -17.86 14.90
CA TYR A 129 -5.95 -18.60 14.61
C TYR A 129 -6.26 -19.75 15.59
N GLU A 130 -5.30 -20.14 16.44
CA GLU A 130 -5.51 -21.11 17.53
C GLU A 130 -5.96 -20.48 18.87
N LEU A 131 -6.17 -19.15 18.90
CA LEU A 131 -6.74 -18.39 20.02
C LEU A 131 -8.22 -18.06 19.83
#